data_AF-A0A8J3HQL5-F1
#
_entry.id   AF-A0A8J3HQL5-F1
#
_cell.length_a   1.000
_cell.length_b   1.000
_cell.length_c   1.000
_cell.angle_alpha   90.00
_cell.angle_beta   90.00
_cell.angle_gamma   90.00
#
_symmetry.space_group_name_H-M   'P 1'
#
loop_
_entity.id
_entity.type
_entity.pdbx_description
1 polymer ?
#
loop_
_entity_poly.entity_id
_entity_poly.type
_entity_poly.pdbx_seq_one_letter_code
_entity_poly.pdbx_strand_id
1 'polypeptide(L)'
;MDESLRRRVEFPGTSSGLSGYTGRERSAEAAAAQQPLVRDLRRPRSAALLDAVHRLDVEINQAARADLARWIREAYEHELGDIPLGFVAQCHLGPPYVDHILDLFQNIVEHYAPADRMPDPHAQARMLVRTGAYAYVEIWGSGAIHPVLPDGTVVI
;
A
#
# COMPACT_ATOMS: atom_id res chain seq x y z
N MET A 1 54.93 24.23 -6.54
CA MET A 1 55.67 23.35 -7.48
C MET A 1 56.21 22.22 -6.65
N ASP A 2 55.56 21.05 -6.70
CA ASP A 2 56.17 19.80 -6.28
C ASP A 2 55.48 18.66 -7.00
N GLU A 3 56.28 17.92 -7.75
CA GLU A 3 55.95 16.81 -8.61
C GLU A 3 56.44 15.54 -7.91
N SER A 4 55.54 14.60 -7.62
CA SER A 4 55.97 13.26 -7.19
C SER A 4 55.02 12.16 -7.63
N LEU A 5 55.33 11.67 -8.83
CA LEU A 5 55.45 10.27 -9.23
C LEU A 5 54.51 9.23 -8.61
N ARG A 6 53.62 8.75 -9.50
CA ARG A 6 52.92 7.47 -9.43
C ARG A 6 53.92 6.32 -9.54
N ARG A 7 53.95 5.41 -8.55
CA ARG A 7 54.63 4.10 -8.64
C ARG A 7 53.60 2.99 -8.81
N ARG A 8 53.65 2.34 -9.96
CA ARG A 8 53.05 1.04 -10.29
C ARG A 8 53.95 -0.05 -9.70
N VAL A 9 53.38 -1.03 -9.00
CA VAL A 9 54.08 -2.24 -8.58
C VAL A 9 53.25 -3.43 -9.05
N GLU A 10 53.83 -4.19 -9.98
CA GLU A 10 53.39 -5.52 -10.41
C GLU A 10 54.10 -6.57 -9.54
N PHE A 11 53.39 -7.65 -9.18
CA PHE A 11 53.96 -8.80 -8.46
C PHE A 11 53.88 -10.07 -9.33
N PRO A 12 54.91 -10.96 -9.27
CA PRO A 12 55.08 -12.10 -10.18
C PRO A 12 54.32 -13.36 -9.71
N GLY A 13 54.13 -14.31 -10.65
CA GLY A 13 53.31 -15.51 -10.47
C GLY A 13 53.99 -16.78 -9.95
N THR A 14 53.30 -17.91 -10.21
CA THR A 14 53.61 -19.35 -9.94
C THR A 14 53.33 -19.79 -8.49
N SER A 15 52.79 -20.96 -8.12
CA SER A 15 52.31 -22.20 -8.79
C SER A 15 51.56 -23.07 -7.76
N SER A 16 50.70 -23.98 -8.25
CA SER A 16 50.21 -25.27 -7.69
C SER A 16 50.27 -25.59 -6.18
N GLY A 17 49.10 -26.00 -5.66
CA GLY A 17 48.98 -26.85 -4.46
C GLY A 17 47.62 -27.57 -4.42
N LEU A 18 47.64 -28.90 -4.54
CA LEU A 18 46.49 -29.79 -4.36
C LEU A 18 46.16 -29.95 -2.87
N SER A 19 44.90 -29.81 -2.46
CA SER A 19 44.34 -30.62 -1.37
C SER A 19 42.82 -30.44 -1.30
N GLY A 20 42.08 -31.51 -1.60
CA GLY A 20 40.66 -31.58 -1.31
C GLY A 20 40.45 -32.15 0.08
N TYR A 21 39.65 -31.46 0.90
CA TYR A 21 38.82 -32.08 1.94
C TYR A 21 37.73 -31.10 2.42
N THR A 22 36.49 -31.56 2.23
CA THR A 22 35.35 -31.42 3.14
C THR A 22 34.97 -30.04 3.69
N GLY A 23 33.86 -29.51 3.20
CA GLY A 23 33.18 -28.39 3.82
C GLY A 23 31.85 -28.07 3.13
N ARG A 24 30.89 -29.00 3.19
CA ARG A 24 29.49 -28.73 2.89
C ARG A 24 28.94 -27.84 3.99
N GLU A 25 29.26 -26.55 3.93
CA GLU A 25 28.64 -25.55 4.78
C GLU A 25 27.27 -25.22 4.20
N ARG A 26 26.30 -25.97 4.74
CA ARG A 26 24.91 -25.56 4.77
C ARG A 26 24.85 -24.22 5.51
N SER A 27 24.88 -23.11 4.78
CA SER A 27 24.21 -21.89 5.22
C SER A 27 22.70 -22.12 5.07
N ALA A 28 22.17 -23.03 5.88
CA ALA A 28 20.76 -23.05 6.25
C ALA A 28 20.57 -21.96 7.32
N GLU A 29 20.85 -20.72 6.94
CA GLU A 29 20.37 -19.56 7.67
C GLU A 29 18.87 -19.56 7.42
N ALA A 30 18.10 -19.64 8.51
CA ALA A 30 16.67 -19.86 8.50
C ALA A 30 15.98 -18.89 7.53
N ALA A 31 15.59 -19.41 6.37
CA ALA A 31 14.39 -18.94 5.71
C ALA A 31 13.28 -19.19 6.72
N ALA A 32 13.02 -18.19 7.58
CA ALA A 32 11.72 -18.04 8.18
C ALA A 32 10.78 -18.14 6.99
N ALA A 33 10.11 -19.28 6.86
CA ALA A 33 9.08 -19.46 5.87
C ALA A 33 8.08 -18.36 6.19
N GLN A 34 8.18 -17.25 5.46
CA GLN A 34 7.13 -16.27 5.35
C GLN A 34 5.98 -17.09 4.80
N GLN A 35 5.13 -17.55 5.71
CA GLN A 35 3.87 -18.17 5.37
C GLN A 35 3.27 -17.25 4.31
N PRO A 36 2.93 -17.74 3.11
CA PRO A 36 2.33 -16.87 2.12
C PRO A 36 1.12 -16.27 2.80
N LEU A 37 1.14 -14.94 3.00
CA LEU A 37 -0.01 -14.20 3.49
C LEU A 37 -1.13 -14.54 2.52
N VAL A 38 -2.08 -15.38 2.97
CA VAL A 38 -3.21 -15.76 2.15
C VAL A 38 -4.01 -14.47 1.98
N ARG A 39 -4.03 -13.95 0.75
CA ARG A 39 -4.83 -12.78 0.43
C ARG A 39 -6.29 -13.13 0.59
N ASP A 40 -6.94 -12.52 1.56
CA ASP A 40 -8.37 -12.69 1.80
C ASP A 40 -9.10 -11.35 1.70
N LEU A 41 -9.23 -10.86 0.46
CA LEU A 41 -9.90 -9.60 0.19
C LEU A 41 -11.42 -9.63 0.45
N ARG A 42 -11.99 -10.83 0.70
CA ARG A 42 -13.40 -11.01 1.05
C ARG A 42 -13.64 -10.89 2.54
N ARG A 43 -12.58 -10.89 3.35
CA ARG A 43 -12.67 -10.73 4.79
C ARG A 43 -13.39 -9.41 5.11
N PRO A 44 -14.38 -9.43 6.03
CA PRO A 44 -14.96 -8.21 6.57
C PRO A 44 -13.90 -7.33 7.23
N ARG A 45 -13.99 -6.03 7.03
CA ARG A 45 -13.06 -5.05 7.58
C ARG A 45 -13.29 -4.87 9.06
N SER A 46 -12.20 -4.88 9.82
CA SER A 46 -12.27 -4.72 11.27
C SER A 46 -12.87 -3.36 11.62
N ALA A 47 -13.56 -3.27 12.76
CA ALA A 47 -14.13 -2.00 13.22
C ALA A 47 -13.05 -0.92 13.38
N ALA A 48 -11.84 -1.31 13.80
CA ALA A 48 -10.69 -0.41 13.89
C ALA A 48 -10.28 0.13 12.51
N LEU A 49 -10.29 -0.72 11.48
CA LEU A 49 -9.99 -0.31 10.11
C LEU A 49 -11.03 0.67 9.55
N LEU A 50 -12.32 0.38 9.78
CA LEU A 50 -13.42 1.27 9.38
C LEU A 50 -13.32 2.63 10.06
N ASP A 51 -13.12 2.66 11.37
CA ASP A 51 -12.95 3.90 12.14
C ASP A 51 -11.75 4.70 11.64
N ALA A 52 -10.62 4.05 11.39
CA ALA A 52 -9.43 4.73 10.91
C ALA A 52 -9.66 5.36 9.52
N VAL A 53 -10.31 4.66 8.59
CA VAL A 53 -10.64 5.21 7.26
C VAL A 53 -11.63 6.37 7.39
N HIS A 54 -12.64 6.26 8.25
CA HIS A 54 -13.56 7.37 8.51
C HIS A 54 -12.86 8.59 9.11
N ARG A 55 -11.93 8.38 10.06
CA ARG A 55 -11.12 9.44 10.64
C ARG A 55 -10.19 10.08 9.63
N LEU A 56 -9.61 9.30 8.72
CA LEU A 56 -8.77 9.81 7.64
C LEU A 56 -9.52 10.84 6.78
N ASP A 57 -10.81 10.61 6.52
CA ASP A 57 -11.68 11.48 5.71
C ASP A 57 -12.01 12.83 6.37
N VAL A 58 -11.97 12.90 7.71
CA VAL A 58 -12.30 14.14 8.45
C VAL A 58 -11.10 14.81 9.11
N GLU A 59 -9.96 14.14 9.20
CA GLU A 59 -8.76 14.66 9.86
C GLU A 59 -8.18 15.84 9.09
N ILE A 60 -7.93 16.97 9.75
CA ILE A 60 -7.39 18.21 9.13
C ILE A 60 -5.90 18.41 9.42
N ASN A 61 -5.37 17.74 10.45
CA ASN A 61 -3.96 17.83 10.82
C ASN A 61 -3.14 16.91 9.91
N GLN A 62 -2.19 17.49 9.17
CA GLN A 62 -1.37 16.76 8.21
C GLN A 62 -0.54 15.62 8.84
N ALA A 63 0.04 15.84 10.02
CA ALA A 63 0.86 14.82 10.68
C ALA A 63 -0.01 13.66 11.20
N ALA A 64 -1.15 13.98 11.83
CA ALA A 64 -2.10 12.97 12.28
C ALA A 64 -2.68 12.17 11.09
N ARG A 65 -2.94 12.84 9.96
CA ARG A 65 -3.41 12.20 8.73
C ARG A 65 -2.36 11.25 8.15
N ALA A 66 -1.09 11.66 8.13
CA ALA A 66 0.01 10.81 7.71
C ALA A 66 0.15 9.56 8.59
N ASP A 67 -0.02 9.71 9.91
CA ASP A 67 0.02 8.60 10.86
C ASP A 67 -1.16 7.64 10.68
N LEU A 68 -2.37 8.17 10.44
CA LEU A 68 -3.56 7.38 10.11
C LEU A 68 -3.36 6.61 8.80
N ALA A 69 -2.92 7.26 7.72
CA ALA A 69 -2.70 6.61 6.43
C ALA A 69 -1.70 5.45 6.53
N ARG A 70 -0.61 5.66 7.28
CA ARG A 70 0.39 4.63 7.57
C ARG A 70 -0.20 3.45 8.36
N TRP A 71 -0.94 3.73 9.42
CA TRP A 71 -1.59 2.69 10.21
C TRP A 71 -2.60 1.89 9.37
N ILE A 72 -3.41 2.56 8.56
CA ILE A 72 -4.38 1.91 7.66
C ILE A 72 -3.64 1.00 6.69
N ARG A 73 -2.58 1.49 6.03
CA ARG A 73 -1.75 0.68 5.12
C ARG A 73 -1.22 -0.58 5.81
N GLU A 74 -0.64 -0.45 7.01
CA GLU A 74 -0.14 -1.58 7.81
C GLU A 74 -1.26 -2.56 8.18
N ALA A 75 -2.44 -2.06 8.54
CA ALA A 75 -3.60 -2.89 8.87
C ALA A 75 -4.12 -3.66 7.65
N TYR A 76 -4.21 -3.05 6.47
CA TYR A 76 -4.57 -3.74 5.23
C TYR A 76 -3.55 -4.84 4.89
N GLU A 77 -2.26 -4.51 4.93
CA GLU A 77 -1.18 -5.46 4.67
C GLU A 77 -1.20 -6.65 5.64
N HIS A 78 -1.44 -6.39 6.93
CA HIS A 78 -1.49 -7.43 7.96
C HIS A 78 -2.80 -8.25 7.96
N GLU A 79 -3.96 -7.59 7.85
CA GLU A 79 -5.26 -8.26 7.95
C GLU A 79 -5.65 -9.02 6.67
N LEU A 80 -5.21 -8.52 5.50
CA LEU A 80 -5.66 -8.99 4.19
C LEU A 80 -4.54 -9.44 3.26
N GLY A 81 -3.27 -9.20 3.60
CA GLY A 81 -2.12 -9.59 2.78
C GLY A 81 -1.94 -8.78 1.50
N ASP A 82 -2.62 -7.63 1.38
CA ASP A 82 -2.53 -6.73 0.23
C ASP A 82 -2.96 -5.31 0.60
N ILE A 83 -2.59 -4.31 -0.22
CA ILE A 83 -2.90 -2.89 0.00
C ILE A 83 -3.68 -2.36 -1.21
N PRO A 84 -4.84 -1.69 -1.02
CA PRO A 84 -5.56 -1.08 -2.12
C PRO A 84 -4.81 0.14 -2.67
N LEU A 85 -5.01 0.44 -3.96
CA LEU A 85 -4.48 1.65 -4.59
C LEU A 85 -5.05 2.92 -3.97
N GLY A 86 -6.29 2.85 -3.50
CA GLY A 86 -7.00 3.94 -2.86
C GLY A 86 -8.46 3.56 -2.60
N PHE A 87 -9.19 4.53 -2.08
CA PHE A 87 -10.62 4.44 -1.82
C PHE A 87 -11.36 5.54 -2.58
N VAL A 88 -12.63 5.27 -2.87
CA VAL A 88 -13.58 6.28 -3.28
C VAL A 88 -14.67 6.32 -2.21
N ALA A 89 -15.07 7.50 -1.78
CA ALA A 89 -16.14 7.68 -0.80
C ALA A 89 -17.06 8.85 -1.17
N GLN A 90 -18.23 8.89 -0.54
CA GLN A 90 -19.15 10.01 -0.67
C GLN A 90 -18.52 11.26 -0.04
N CYS A 91 -18.67 12.42 -0.70
CA CYS A 91 -18.17 13.67 -0.15
C CYS A 91 -19.28 14.38 0.64
N HIS A 92 -18.95 14.78 1.87
CA HIS A 92 -19.87 15.47 2.78
C HIS A 92 -19.54 16.95 3.00
N LEU A 93 -18.64 17.54 2.20
CA LEU A 93 -18.34 18.98 2.24
C LEU A 93 -19.50 19.87 1.75
N GLY A 94 -20.49 19.27 1.10
CA GLY A 94 -21.61 19.97 0.47
C GLY A 94 -21.32 20.40 -0.97
N PRO A 95 -22.29 21.05 -1.63
CA PRO A 95 -22.17 21.43 -3.03
C PRO A 95 -20.93 22.31 -3.30
N PRO A 96 -20.22 22.08 -4.43
CA PRO A 96 -20.61 21.21 -5.56
C PRO A 96 -20.17 19.75 -5.42
N TYR A 97 -19.47 19.38 -4.34
CA TYR A 97 -18.80 18.08 -4.23
C TYR A 97 -19.76 16.95 -3.87
N VAL A 98 -19.57 15.79 -4.51
CA VAL A 98 -20.43 14.61 -4.32
C VAL A 98 -19.67 13.35 -3.96
N ASP A 99 -18.41 13.24 -4.38
CA ASP A 99 -17.53 12.11 -4.07
C ASP A 99 -16.07 12.58 -4.09
N HIS A 100 -15.17 11.76 -3.56
CA HIS A 100 -13.75 12.07 -3.48
C HIS A 100 -12.91 10.79 -3.52
N ILE A 101 -11.62 10.94 -3.84
CA ILE A 101 -10.63 9.87 -3.70
C ILE A 101 -9.85 10.08 -2.41
N LEU A 102 -9.64 8.99 -1.67
CA LEU A 102 -8.67 8.89 -0.57
C LEU A 102 -7.54 7.96 -1.02
N ASP A 103 -6.29 8.38 -0.92
CA ASP A 103 -5.16 7.46 -1.09
C ASP A 103 -4.58 7.03 0.27
N LEU A 104 -3.86 5.92 0.25
CA LEU A 104 -3.10 5.41 1.39
C LEU A 104 -1.65 5.94 1.43
N PHE A 105 -1.31 6.86 0.53
CA PHE A 105 0.01 7.50 0.43
C PHE A 105 -0.03 8.97 0.88
N GLN A 106 -0.97 9.25 1.79
CA GLN A 106 -1.21 10.53 2.44
C GLN A 106 -1.98 11.54 1.59
N ASN A 107 -3.30 11.37 1.36
CA ASN A 107 -4.37 12.39 1.51
C ASN A 107 -5.74 11.97 0.92
N ILE A 108 -6.79 12.76 1.21
CA ILE A 108 -7.86 13.02 0.23
C ILE A 108 -7.17 13.61 -1.00
N VAL A 109 -7.17 12.86 -2.09
CA VAL A 109 -6.48 13.24 -3.32
C VAL A 109 -7.22 14.40 -3.98
N GLU A 110 -8.54 14.32 -4.07
CA GLU A 110 -9.35 15.30 -4.78
C GLU A 110 -10.84 15.13 -4.47
N HIS A 111 -11.56 16.25 -4.34
CA HIS A 111 -13.02 16.29 -4.26
C HIS A 111 -13.60 16.58 -5.64
N TYR A 112 -14.65 15.86 -6.01
CA TYR A 112 -15.22 15.97 -7.35
C TYR A 112 -16.70 16.38 -7.30
N ALA A 113 -17.06 17.32 -8.17
CA ALA A 113 -18.42 17.61 -8.56
C ALA A 113 -18.98 16.52 -9.51
N PRO A 114 -20.31 16.50 -9.77
CA PRO A 114 -20.93 15.48 -10.61
C PRO A 114 -20.34 15.35 -12.02
N ALA A 115 -19.98 16.49 -12.62
CA ALA A 115 -19.49 16.59 -13.99
C ALA A 115 -17.96 16.43 -14.11
N ASP A 116 -17.24 16.46 -12.99
CA ASP A 116 -15.79 16.34 -13.02
C ASP A 116 -15.38 14.94 -13.44
N ARG A 117 -14.26 14.82 -14.15
CA ARG A 117 -13.72 13.52 -14.55
C ARG A 117 -12.83 12.98 -13.43
N MET A 118 -13.26 11.88 -12.83
CA MET A 118 -12.40 11.10 -11.93
C MET A 118 -11.47 10.22 -12.78
N PRO A 119 -10.18 10.07 -12.42
CA PRO A 119 -9.26 9.22 -13.16
C PRO A 119 -9.58 7.74 -12.97
N ASP A 120 -9.29 6.93 -14.00
CA ASP A 120 -9.24 5.47 -13.85
C ASP A 120 -8.05 5.08 -12.96
N PRO A 121 -8.16 4.00 -12.16
CA PRO A 121 -9.29 3.07 -12.07
C PRO A 121 -10.46 3.54 -11.17
N HIS A 122 -10.31 4.64 -10.41
CA HIS A 122 -11.27 5.10 -9.41
C HIS A 122 -12.66 5.47 -9.97
N ALA A 123 -12.70 5.96 -11.22
CA ALA A 123 -13.94 6.36 -11.89
C ALA A 123 -15.04 5.29 -11.87
N GLN A 124 -14.65 4.01 -11.87
CA GLN A 124 -15.56 2.86 -11.86
C GLN A 124 -16.39 2.77 -10.56
N ALA A 125 -15.91 3.33 -9.45
CA ALA A 125 -16.60 3.29 -8.16
C ALA A 125 -17.59 4.44 -7.93
N ARG A 126 -17.61 5.48 -8.79
CA ARG A 126 -18.42 6.69 -8.54
C ARG A 126 -19.90 6.41 -8.39
N MET A 127 -20.46 5.54 -9.24
CA MET A 127 -21.88 5.21 -9.15
C MET A 127 -22.22 4.45 -7.87
N LEU A 128 -21.28 3.63 -7.36
CA LEU A 128 -21.48 2.86 -6.14
C LEU A 128 -21.52 3.79 -4.91
N VAL A 129 -20.51 4.67 -4.76
CA VAL A 129 -20.45 5.58 -3.60
C VAL A 129 -21.60 6.57 -3.55
N ARG A 130 -22.11 7.00 -4.71
CA ARG A 130 -23.24 7.95 -4.80
C ARG A 130 -24.58 7.35 -4.37
N THR A 131 -24.67 6.02 -4.20
CA THR A 131 -25.86 5.41 -3.59
C THR A 131 -25.99 5.73 -2.10
N GLY A 132 -24.88 6.09 -1.44
CA GLY A 132 -24.81 6.26 0.02
C GLY A 132 -24.91 4.95 0.81
N ALA A 133 -24.90 3.79 0.14
CA ALA A 133 -25.03 2.48 0.81
C ALA A 133 -23.72 1.96 1.42
N TYR A 134 -22.58 2.48 0.99
CA TYR A 134 -21.26 1.99 1.34
C TYR A 134 -20.50 3.00 2.20
N ALA A 135 -19.73 2.52 3.16
CA ALA A 135 -18.80 3.34 3.92
C ALA A 135 -17.73 3.93 2.99
N TYR A 136 -17.18 3.10 2.11
CA TYR A 136 -16.26 3.47 1.04
C TYR A 136 -16.16 2.31 0.04
N VAL A 137 -15.51 2.55 -1.10
CA VAL A 137 -15.21 1.53 -2.11
C VAL A 137 -13.71 1.44 -2.30
N GLU A 138 -13.17 0.23 -2.20
CA GLU A 138 -11.74 -0.05 -2.36
C GLU A 138 -11.39 -0.34 -3.81
N ILE A 139 -10.28 0.23 -4.26
CA ILE A 139 -9.76 0.04 -5.61
C ILE A 139 -8.44 -0.73 -5.52
N TRP A 140 -8.39 -1.91 -6.13
CA TRP A 140 -7.25 -2.82 -6.00
C TRP A 140 -6.35 -2.81 -7.23
N GLY A 141 -5.05 -3.06 -7.04
CA GLY A 141 -4.08 -3.16 -8.14
C GLY A 141 -4.36 -4.30 -9.13
N SER A 142 -5.13 -5.30 -8.70
CA SER A 142 -5.65 -6.38 -9.55
C SER A 142 -6.77 -5.95 -10.49
N GLY A 143 -7.32 -4.73 -10.31
CA GLY A 143 -8.55 -4.26 -10.95
C GLY A 143 -9.83 -4.63 -10.20
N ALA A 144 -9.75 -5.34 -9.06
CA ALA A 144 -10.92 -5.59 -8.23
C ALA A 144 -11.45 -4.30 -7.60
N ILE A 145 -12.77 -4.23 -7.46
CA ILE A 145 -13.50 -3.11 -6.84
C ILE A 145 -14.35 -3.72 -5.73
N HIS A 146 -14.10 -3.35 -4.49
CA HIS A 146 -14.77 -3.93 -3.33
C HIS A 146 -15.51 -2.83 -2.55
N PRO A 147 -16.84 -2.75 -2.71
CA PRO A 147 -17.68 -1.91 -1.86
C PRO A 147 -17.71 -2.46 -0.44
N VAL A 148 -17.47 -1.58 0.54
CA VAL A 148 -17.48 -1.93 1.97
C VAL A 148 -18.72 -1.32 2.62
N LEU A 149 -19.53 -2.16 3.24
CA LEU A 149 -20.70 -1.72 4.00
C LEU A 149 -20.29 -1.10 5.35
N PRO A 150 -21.17 -0.30 6.00
CA PRO A 150 -20.88 0.31 7.29
C PRO A 150 -20.55 -0.68 8.43
N ASP A 151 -20.92 -1.96 8.29
CA ASP A 151 -20.59 -3.03 9.24
C ASP A 151 -19.27 -3.76 8.90
N GLY A 152 -18.58 -3.34 7.84
CA GLY A 152 -17.33 -3.93 7.37
C GLY A 152 -17.50 -5.06 6.35
N THR A 153 -18.71 -5.51 6.07
CA THR A 153 -18.97 -6.53 5.06
C THR A 153 -18.52 -6.05 3.68
N VAL A 154 -17.83 -6.93 2.95
CA VAL A 154 -17.37 -6.66 1.57
C VAL A 154 -18.36 -7.26 0.58
N VAL A 155 -18.81 -6.46 -0.38
CA VAL A 155 -19.66 -6.92 -1.50
C VAL A 155 -18.76 -7.33 -2.67
N ILE A 156 -19.01 -8.50 -3.24
CA ILE A 156 -18.27 -9.11 -4.36
C ILE A 156 -19.22 -9.55 -5.47
#